data_AF-A0A2I7M850-F1
#
_entry.id   AF-A0A2I7M850-F1
#
_cell.length_a   1.000
_cell.length_b   1.000
_cell.length_c   1.000
_cell.angle_alpha   90.00
_cell.angle_beta   90.00
_cell.angle_gamma   90.00
#
_symmetry.space_group_name_H-M   'P 1'
#
loop_
_entity.id
_entity.type
_entity.pdbx_description
1 polymer ?
#
loop_
_entity_poly.entity_id
_entity_poly.type
_entity_poly.pdbx_seq_one_letter_code
_entity_poly.pdbx_strand_id
1 'polypeptide(L)'
;KDAGDLAKSFRNLGFDVYTYNDRSRDDMEKLLKKAAEENHSDAARFACILLSHGDEGLIYGTDGPTAIKSLTALFRGDKCKSLIGKPKLFFIQACRGSEFDEGIQTDSGPANETLETDANPRYKISAKA
;
A
#
# COMPACT_ATOMS: atom_id res chain seq x y z
N LYS A 1 6.76 -9.47 9.29
CA LYS A 1 5.53 -10.32 9.27
C LYS A 1 4.68 -9.93 8.06
N ASP A 2 4.17 -8.71 8.03
CA ASP A 2 3.26 -8.19 6.99
C ASP A 2 3.75 -8.41 5.56
N ALA A 3 5.01 -8.03 5.26
CA ALA A 3 5.58 -8.23 3.92
C ALA A 3 5.56 -9.70 3.47
N GLY A 4 5.78 -10.65 4.40
CA GLY A 4 5.74 -12.08 4.11
C GLY A 4 4.32 -12.59 3.86
N ASP A 5 3.36 -12.16 4.69
CA ASP A 5 1.95 -12.55 4.58
C ASP A 5 1.31 -11.97 3.30
N LEU A 6 1.64 -10.73 2.96
CA LEU A 6 1.23 -10.09 1.71
C LEU A 6 1.87 -10.80 0.51
N ALA A 7 3.16 -11.12 0.56
CA ALA A 7 3.81 -11.83 -0.53
C ALA A 7 3.19 -13.21 -0.76
N LYS A 8 2.86 -13.95 0.31
CA LYS A 8 2.15 -15.23 0.22
C LYS A 8 0.75 -15.05 -0.38
N SER A 9 -0.02 -14.09 0.12
CA SER A 9 -1.37 -13.81 -0.36
C SER A 9 -1.41 -13.45 -1.84
N PHE A 10 -0.53 -12.56 -2.30
CA PHE A 10 -0.48 -12.15 -3.71
C PHE A 10 0.03 -13.25 -4.63
N ARG A 11 0.96 -14.11 -4.17
CA ARG A 11 1.32 -15.33 -4.93
C ARG A 11 0.12 -16.27 -5.07
N ASN A 12 -0.68 -16.45 -4.01
CA ASN A 12 -1.90 -17.27 -4.08
C ASN A 12 -2.95 -16.69 -5.02
N LEU A 13 -2.98 -15.36 -5.21
CA LEU A 13 -3.80 -14.68 -6.21
C LEU A 13 -3.22 -14.74 -7.63
N GLY A 14 -2.10 -15.46 -7.84
CA GLY A 14 -1.46 -15.63 -9.14
C GLY A 14 -0.65 -14.42 -9.63
N PHE A 15 -0.14 -13.60 -8.72
CA PHE A 15 0.86 -12.58 -9.09
C PHE A 15 2.28 -13.17 -9.02
N ASP A 16 3.14 -12.71 -9.93
CA ASP A 16 4.59 -12.82 -9.79
C ASP A 16 5.09 -11.76 -8.80
N VAL A 17 5.43 -12.19 -7.58
CA VAL A 17 5.72 -11.27 -6.46
C VAL A 17 7.21 -11.12 -6.21
N TYR A 18 7.68 -9.87 -6.29
CA TYR A 18 9.02 -9.42 -5.93
C TYR A 18 8.98 -8.55 -4.66
N THR A 19 9.88 -8.82 -3.71
CA THR A 19 9.98 -8.08 -2.44
C THR A 19 11.29 -7.31 -2.37
N TYR A 20 11.21 -6.04 -1.98
CA TYR A 20 12.37 -5.16 -1.82
C TYR A 20 12.31 -4.54 -0.42
N ASN A 21 13.42 -4.63 0.31
CA ASN A 21 13.56 -4.08 1.65
C ASN A 21 14.42 -2.82 1.63
N ASP A 22 14.14 -1.90 2.56
CA ASP A 22 14.96 -0.75 2.95
C ASP A 22 15.52 0.05 1.77
N ARG A 23 14.61 0.66 0.98
CA ARG A 23 14.97 1.45 -0.19
C ARG A 23 15.04 2.93 0.12
N SER A 24 16.05 3.60 -0.40
CA SER A 24 16.08 5.05 -0.49
C SER A 24 14.96 5.53 -1.42
N ARG A 25 14.63 6.82 -1.35
CA ARG A 25 13.70 7.47 -2.27
C ARG A 25 14.09 7.19 -3.72
N ASP A 26 15.36 7.44 -4.04
CA ASP A 26 15.84 7.36 -5.42
C ASP A 26 15.82 5.91 -5.92
N ASP A 27 16.07 4.93 -5.04
CA ASP A 27 15.96 3.51 -5.38
C ASP A 27 14.50 3.09 -5.59
N MET A 28 13.55 3.58 -4.79
CA MET A 28 12.12 3.34 -5.01
C MET A 28 11.66 3.88 -6.36
N GLU A 29 12.07 5.11 -6.71
CA GLU A 29 11.71 5.73 -7.99
C GLU A 29 12.31 4.95 -9.17
N LYS A 30 13.59 4.59 -9.11
CA LYS A 30 14.26 3.78 -10.14
C LYS A 30 13.60 2.42 -10.31
N LEU A 31 13.27 1.76 -9.20
CA LEU A 31 12.60 0.46 -9.20
C LEU A 31 11.24 0.54 -9.90
N LEU A 32 10.39 1.48 -9.48
CA LEU A 32 9.05 1.62 -10.04
C LEU A 32 9.07 2.13 -11.47
N LYS A 33 10.06 2.95 -11.84
CA LYS A 33 10.26 3.37 -13.22
C LYS A 33 10.62 2.17 -14.10
N LYS A 34 11.55 1.33 -13.66
CA LYS A 34 11.91 0.10 -14.37
C LYS A 34 10.69 -0.81 -14.53
N ALA A 35 9.93 -1.03 -13.45
CA ALA A 35 8.71 -1.83 -13.51
C ALA A 35 7.67 -1.23 -14.48
N ALA A 36 7.52 0.10 -14.55
CA ALA A 36 6.61 0.76 -15.50
C ALA A 36 7.08 0.65 -16.97
N GLU A 37 8.38 0.49 -17.21
CA GLU A 37 8.99 0.34 -18.53
C GLU A 37 8.97 -1.12 -19.04
N GLU A 38 8.65 -2.09 -18.18
CA GLU A 38 8.50 -3.50 -18.56
C GLU A 38 7.29 -3.74 -19.50
N ASN A 39 7.37 -4.84 -20.26
CA ASN A 39 6.29 -5.25 -21.14
C ASN A 39 5.22 -6.05 -20.38
N HIS A 40 4.15 -5.38 -19.98
CA HIS A 40 2.99 -5.97 -19.31
C HIS A 40 1.92 -6.51 -20.26
N SER A 41 2.20 -6.68 -21.56
CA SER A 41 1.17 -7.04 -22.56
C SER A 41 0.45 -8.35 -22.24
N ASP A 42 1.16 -9.33 -21.67
CA ASP A 42 0.60 -10.63 -21.29
C ASP A 42 0.05 -10.66 -19.84
N ALA A 43 0.30 -9.61 -19.05
CA ALA A 43 -0.24 -9.49 -17.71
C ALA A 43 -1.69 -9.00 -17.74
N ALA A 44 -2.56 -9.53 -16.87
CA ALA A 44 -3.94 -9.06 -16.74
C ALA A 44 -4.06 -7.78 -15.88
N ARG A 45 -3.16 -7.60 -14.91
CA ARG A 45 -3.19 -6.54 -13.90
C ARG A 45 -1.81 -6.29 -13.29
N PHE A 46 -1.64 -5.10 -12.71
CA PHE A 46 -0.46 -4.72 -11.93
C PHE A 46 -0.86 -4.42 -10.48
N ALA A 47 0.01 -4.76 -9.53
CA ALA A 47 -0.14 -4.38 -8.13
C ALA A 47 1.21 -3.91 -7.55
N CYS A 48 1.17 -2.84 -6.77
CA CYS A 48 2.30 -2.34 -5.98
C CYS A 48 1.86 -2.17 -4.53
N ILE A 49 2.66 -2.69 -3.61
CA ILE A 49 2.41 -2.61 -2.18
C ILE A 49 3.57 -1.85 -1.56
N LEU A 50 3.26 -0.74 -0.89
CA LEU A 50 4.24 0.10 -0.21
C LEU A 50 3.99 0.05 1.30
N LEU A 51 5.01 -0.37 2.06
CA LEU A 51 4.98 -0.50 3.51
C LEU A 51 6.09 0.40 4.08
N SER A 52 5.74 1.55 4.65
CA SER A 52 6.73 2.47 5.22
C SER A 52 6.09 3.48 6.18
N HIS A 53 6.91 4.37 6.75
CA HIS A 53 6.40 5.63 7.28
C HIS A 53 5.85 6.51 6.15
N GLY A 54 4.95 7.40 6.51
CA GLY A 54 4.31 8.31 5.58
C GLY A 54 3.80 9.55 6.27
N ASP A 55 3.34 10.47 5.46
CA ASP A 55 2.53 11.60 5.87
C ASP A 55 1.49 11.86 4.76
N GLU A 56 0.68 12.90 4.88
CA GLU A 56 -0.33 13.23 3.90
C GLU A 56 0.26 13.37 2.47
N GLY A 57 -0.03 12.38 1.62
CA GLY A 57 0.46 12.32 0.24
C GLY A 57 1.93 11.90 0.07
N LEU A 58 2.63 11.58 1.17
CA LEU A 58 4.05 11.26 1.19
C LEU A 58 4.31 9.82 1.69
N ILE A 59 5.40 9.24 1.19
CA ILE A 59 5.93 7.97 1.68
C ILE A 59 7.45 8.06 1.86
N TYR A 60 7.97 7.43 2.90
CA TYR A 60 9.38 7.53 3.26
C TYR A 60 10.20 6.41 2.62
N GLY A 61 11.32 6.80 2.02
CA GLY A 61 12.49 5.94 1.87
C GLY A 61 13.38 6.04 3.10
N THR A 62 14.49 5.30 3.09
CA THR A 62 15.47 5.30 4.19
C THR A 62 16.17 6.64 4.40
N ASP A 63 16.16 7.51 3.39
CA ASP A 63 16.85 8.80 3.33
C ASP A 63 15.90 10.02 3.31
N GLY A 64 14.58 9.80 3.28
CA GLY A 64 13.59 10.88 3.32
C GLY A 64 12.29 10.61 2.56
N PRO A 65 11.35 11.57 2.56
CA PRO A 65 10.05 11.40 1.93
C PRO A 65 10.06 11.61 0.42
N THR A 66 9.06 11.04 -0.24
CA THR A 66 8.69 11.31 -1.63
C THR A 66 7.19 11.28 -1.84
N ALA A 67 6.71 11.98 -2.88
CA ALA A 67 5.30 12.04 -3.17
C ALA A 67 4.80 10.71 -3.75
N ILE A 68 3.76 10.14 -3.14
CA ILE A 68 3.07 8.93 -3.63
C ILE A 68 2.59 9.15 -5.07
N LYS A 69 2.12 10.36 -5.38
CA LYS A 69 1.66 10.74 -6.73
C LYS A 69 2.78 10.64 -7.78
N SER A 70 4.03 10.93 -7.43
CA SER A 70 5.16 10.81 -8.35
C SER A 70 5.41 9.35 -8.73
N LEU A 71 5.37 8.45 -7.73
CA LEU A 71 5.55 7.01 -7.93
C LEU A 71 4.43 6.39 -8.76
N THR A 72 3.16 6.69 -8.41
CA THR A 72 2.00 6.14 -9.11
C THR A 72 1.83 6.72 -10.52
N ALA A 73 2.26 7.97 -10.74
CA ALA A 73 2.18 8.62 -12.05
C ALA A 73 3.05 7.94 -13.14
N LEU A 74 4.04 7.13 -12.76
CA LEU A 74 4.84 6.32 -13.69
C LEU A 74 3.98 5.31 -14.47
N PHE A 75 2.87 4.87 -13.89
CA PHE A 75 1.98 3.85 -14.45
C PHE A 75 0.75 4.43 -15.17
N ARG A 76 0.70 5.75 -15.39
CA ARG A 76 -0.37 6.36 -16.20
C ARG A 76 -0.37 5.81 -17.62
N GLY A 77 -1.53 5.79 -18.28
CA GLY A 77 -1.67 5.20 -19.62
C GLY A 77 -0.81 5.87 -20.70
N ASP A 78 -0.48 7.16 -20.56
CA ASP A 78 0.43 7.88 -21.45
C ASP A 78 1.91 7.50 -21.26
N LYS A 79 2.28 6.91 -20.10
CA LYS A 79 3.66 6.51 -19.76
C LYS A 79 3.89 5.00 -19.79
N CYS A 80 2.90 4.21 -19.34
CA CYS A 80 2.96 2.75 -19.31
C CYS A 80 1.87 2.16 -20.23
N LYS A 81 2.19 2.11 -21.53
CA LYS A 81 1.22 1.73 -22.58
C LYS A 81 0.74 0.28 -22.46
N SER A 82 1.61 -0.64 -22.02
CA SER A 82 1.31 -2.06 -21.85
C SER A 82 0.28 -2.35 -20.74
N LEU A 83 -0.02 -1.35 -19.89
CA LEU A 83 -1.06 -1.38 -18.85
C LEU A 83 -2.30 -0.51 -19.17
N ILE A 84 -2.45 0.00 -20.41
CA ILE A 84 -3.69 0.68 -20.83
C ILE A 84 -4.86 -0.32 -20.77
N GLY A 85 -6.00 0.10 -20.22
CA GLY A 85 -7.17 -0.75 -20.04
C GLY A 85 -7.05 -1.78 -18.92
N LYS A 86 -5.87 -1.91 -18.27
CA LYS A 86 -5.61 -2.90 -17.22
C LYS A 86 -5.63 -2.26 -15.81
N PRO A 87 -6.16 -2.94 -14.77
CA PRO A 87 -6.13 -2.44 -13.40
C PRO A 87 -4.70 -2.25 -12.87
N LYS A 88 -4.48 -1.13 -12.16
CA LYS A 88 -3.22 -0.74 -11.51
C LYS A 88 -3.48 -0.48 -10.04
N LEU A 89 -3.26 -1.50 -9.22
CA LEU A 89 -3.62 -1.50 -7.79
C LEU A 89 -2.44 -0.99 -6.97
N PHE A 90 -2.68 -0.04 -6.07
CA PHE A 90 -1.69 0.46 -5.13
C PHE A 90 -2.22 0.28 -3.71
N PHE A 91 -1.52 -0.51 -2.91
CA PHE A 91 -1.81 -0.74 -1.50
C PHE A 91 -0.75 -0.01 -0.69
N ILE A 92 -1.15 0.95 0.13
CA ILE A 92 -0.22 1.85 0.82
C ILE A 92 -0.49 1.76 2.31
N GLN A 93 0.41 1.06 3.02
CA GLN A 93 0.44 1.06 4.47
C GLN A 93 1.46 2.10 4.92
N ALA A 94 0.96 3.28 5.26
CA ALA A 94 1.74 4.39 5.77
C ALA A 94 0.86 5.34 6.57
N CYS A 95 1.45 6.09 7.51
CA CYS A 95 0.72 7.18 8.18
C CYS A 95 0.32 8.24 7.14
N ARG A 96 -0.76 8.97 7.42
CA ARG A 96 -1.29 10.06 6.57
C ARG A 96 -1.52 11.34 7.37
N GLY A 97 -0.75 11.49 8.44
CA GLY A 97 -0.94 12.44 9.51
C GLY A 97 -0.86 11.75 10.88
N SER A 98 -1.15 12.52 11.92
CA SER A 98 -1.05 12.09 13.33
C SER A 98 -2.41 12.02 14.04
N GLU A 99 -3.50 12.30 13.33
CA GLU A 99 -4.85 12.21 13.88
C GLU A 99 -5.28 10.75 14.03
N PHE A 100 -5.86 10.46 15.20
CA PHE A 100 -6.34 9.15 15.58
C PHE A 100 -7.87 9.17 15.59
N ASP A 101 -8.47 8.12 15.04
CA ASP A 101 -9.89 7.84 15.28
C ASP A 101 -10.01 7.23 16.69
N GLU A 102 -10.72 7.90 17.60
CA GLU A 102 -11.01 7.35 18.92
C GLU A 102 -12.09 6.26 18.87
N GLY A 103 -12.74 6.11 17.72
CA GLY A 103 -13.92 5.28 17.56
C GLY A 103 -15.12 5.83 18.34
N ILE A 104 -16.26 5.21 18.16
CA ILE A 104 -17.45 5.50 18.98
C ILE A 104 -18.08 4.18 19.43
N GLN A 105 -18.42 4.09 20.71
CA GLN A 105 -19.23 2.98 21.21
C GLN A 105 -20.67 3.16 20.73
N THR A 106 -21.21 2.13 20.08
CA THR A 106 -22.61 2.10 19.66
C THR A 106 -23.39 1.16 20.59
N ASP A 107 -24.58 1.58 21.01
CA ASP A 107 -25.35 0.93 22.09
C ASP A 107 -26.20 -0.26 21.57
N SER A 108 -25.59 -1.12 20.75
CA SER A 108 -26.29 -2.27 20.17
C SER A 108 -26.29 -3.48 21.11
N GLY A 109 -27.23 -3.51 22.07
CA GLY A 109 -27.71 -4.74 22.73
C GLY A 109 -26.87 -5.28 23.91
N PRO A 110 -27.47 -6.09 24.82
CA PRO A 110 -27.05 -6.19 26.20
C PRO A 110 -25.71 -6.90 26.38
N ALA A 111 -24.98 -6.44 27.40
CA ALA A 111 -23.71 -6.96 27.87
C ALA A 111 -23.80 -8.44 28.27
N ASN A 112 -23.57 -9.35 27.34
CA ASN A 112 -23.06 -10.70 27.59
C ASN A 112 -22.75 -11.39 26.26
N GLU A 113 -21.65 -11.01 25.63
CA GLU A 113 -20.83 -11.91 24.82
C GLU A 113 -19.49 -11.22 24.60
N THR A 114 -18.48 -11.68 25.33
CA THR A 114 -17.08 -11.29 25.15
C THR A 114 -16.62 -11.84 23.80
N LEU A 115 -17.05 -11.19 22.71
CA LEU A 115 -16.45 -11.40 21.40
C LEU A 115 -15.08 -10.72 21.47
N GLU A 116 -14.04 -11.54 21.57
CA GLU A 116 -12.66 -11.12 21.35
C GLU A 116 -12.56 -10.54 19.94
N THR A 117 -12.75 -9.23 19.83
CA THR A 117 -12.32 -8.50 18.65
C THR A 117 -10.80 -8.44 18.67
N ASP A 118 -10.16 -9.06 17.69
CA ASP A 118 -8.70 -9.05 17.42
C ASP A 118 -8.17 -7.65 17.03
N ALA A 119 -8.93 -6.59 17.34
CA ALA A 119 -8.45 -5.22 17.29
C ALA A 119 -7.52 -4.99 18.48
N ASN A 120 -6.25 -5.38 18.33
CA ASN A 120 -5.22 -5.02 19.28
C ASN A 120 -5.18 -3.48 19.43
N PRO A 121 -5.38 -2.92 20.64
CA PRO A 121 -5.46 -1.47 20.87
C PRO A 121 -4.18 -0.71 20.47
N ARG A 122 -3.10 -1.40 20.09
CA ARG A 122 -1.89 -0.79 19.51
C ARG A 122 -2.05 -0.26 18.08
N TYR A 123 -3.07 -0.68 17.33
CA TYR A 123 -3.21 -0.31 15.92
C TYR A 123 -4.48 0.53 15.73
N LYS A 124 -4.36 1.82 16.04
CA LYS A 124 -5.41 2.80 15.75
C LYS A 124 -5.41 3.14 14.26
N ILE A 125 -6.60 3.23 13.68
CA ILE A 125 -6.78 3.64 12.28
C ILE A 125 -6.70 5.18 12.25
N SER A 126 -5.90 5.71 11.33
CA SER A 126 -5.91 7.14 11.05
C SER A 126 -7.11 7.44 10.16
N ALA A 127 -8.09 8.16 10.69
CA ALA A 127 -9.25 8.65 9.96
C ALA A 127 -9.31 10.18 10.08
N LYS A 128 -9.81 10.85 9.04
CA LYS A 128 -10.25 12.24 9.10
C LYS A 128 -11.74 12.31 8.75
N ALA A 129 -12.45 13.16 9.49
CA ALA A 129 -13.83 13.56 9.24
C ALA A 129 -13.95 14.51 8.05
#